data_AF-A0A3B9AS88-F1
#
_entry.id   AF-A0A3B9AS88-F1
#
_cell.length_a   1.000
_cell.length_b   1.000
_cell.length_c   1.000
_cell.angle_alpha   90.00
_cell.angle_beta   90.00
_cell.angle_gamma   90.00
#
_symmetry.space_group_name_H-M   'P 1'
#
loop_
_entity.id
_entity.type
_entity.pdbx_description
1 polymer ?
#
loop_
_entity_poly.entity_id
_entity_poly.type
_entity_poly.pdbx_seq_one_letter_code
_entity_poly.pdbx_strand_id
1 'polypeptide(L)' 'PVINDRRHGDVKHNTYFRNVFGINRMLLHSFTLKFQHPYTQEEIILTAPVDEVFENTLKLLELYDSCPESAFLPNNTH' A
#
# COMPACT_ATOMS: atom_id res chain seq x y z
N PRO A 1 -0.24 8.19 11.96
CA PRO A 1 -1.66 7.77 12.09
C PRO A 1 -2.10 6.98 10.85
N VAL A 2 -2.62 5.76 11.02
CA VAL A 2 -3.05 4.91 9.89
C VAL A 2 -4.37 5.46 9.33
N ILE A 3 -4.39 5.74 8.03
CA ILE A 3 -5.60 6.19 7.31
C ILE A 3 -6.65 5.07 7.40
N ASN A 4 -7.90 5.42 7.74
CA ASN A 4 -9.05 4.56 8.08
C ASN A 4 -9.13 3.97 9.51
N ASP A 5 -8.37 4.46 10.49
CA ASP A 5 -8.70 4.20 11.90
C ASP A 5 -10.01 4.91 12.28
N ARG A 6 -11.05 4.10 12.54
CA ARG A 6 -12.45 4.53 12.80
C ARG A 6 -12.63 5.33 14.10
N ARG A 7 -11.59 5.63 14.86
CA ARG A 7 -11.70 6.38 16.13
C ARG A 7 -11.58 7.90 16.02
N HIS A 8 -10.97 8.46 14.96
CA HIS A 8 -10.80 9.93 14.82
C HIS A 8 -10.91 10.49 13.37
N GLY A 9 -11.54 9.76 12.44
CA GLY A 9 -11.62 10.19 11.04
C GLY A 9 -12.70 11.25 10.80
N ASP A 10 -12.28 12.48 10.45
CA ASP A 10 -13.15 13.57 10.01
C ASP A 10 -14.01 13.12 8.80
N VAL A 11 -15.34 13.20 8.97
CA VAL A 11 -16.34 12.62 8.04
C VAL A 11 -16.19 13.18 6.61
N LYS A 12 -15.67 14.39 6.47
CA LYS A 12 -15.44 15.04 5.17
C LYS A 12 -14.31 14.39 4.37
N HIS A 13 -13.20 14.05 5.03
CA HIS A 13 -12.07 13.37 4.38
C HIS A 13 -12.46 11.95 3.95
N ASN A 14 -13.14 11.20 4.83
CA ASN A 14 -13.59 9.84 4.51
C ASN A 14 -14.58 9.79 3.32
N THR A 15 -15.39 10.82 3.15
CA THR A 15 -16.34 10.92 2.03
C THR A 15 -15.63 11.28 0.72
N TYR A 16 -14.60 12.13 0.76
CA TYR A 16 -13.76 12.44 -0.40
C TYR A 16 -12.93 11.21 -0.83
N PHE A 17 -12.28 10.51 0.10
CA PHE A 17 -11.54 9.28 -0.18
C PHE A 17 -12.42 8.14 -0.73
N ARG A 18 -13.67 8.04 -0.27
CA ARG A 18 -14.63 7.07 -0.77
C ARG A 18 -15.17 7.43 -2.15
N ASN A 19 -15.59 8.68 -2.36
CA ASN A 19 -16.27 9.10 -3.59
C ASN A 19 -15.32 9.41 -4.75
N VAL A 20 -14.10 9.89 -4.46
CA VAL A 20 -13.12 10.25 -5.50
C VAL A 20 -12.16 9.10 -5.80
N PHE A 21 -11.85 8.24 -4.83
CA PHE A 21 -10.81 7.21 -4.98
C PHE A 21 -11.32 5.76 -4.80
N GLY A 22 -12.60 5.55 -4.43
CA GLY A 22 -13.16 4.21 -4.26
C GLY A 22 -12.53 3.39 -3.13
N ILE A 23 -11.81 4.03 -2.20
CA ILE A 23 -11.02 3.35 -1.17
C ILE A 23 -11.93 2.92 -0.02
N ASN A 24 -12.49 1.71 -0.14
CA ASN A 24 -13.30 1.07 0.90
C ASN A 24 -12.47 0.20 1.86
N ARG A 25 -11.13 0.21 1.75
CA ARG A 25 -10.22 -0.65 2.52
C ARG A 25 -9.22 0.15 3.36
N MET A 26 -8.66 -0.48 4.39
CA MET A 26 -7.54 0.10 5.13
C MET A 26 -6.31 0.22 4.22
N LEU A 27 -5.61 1.36 4.30
CA LEU A 27 -4.33 1.57 3.63
C LEU A 27 -3.20 0.97 4.47
N LEU A 28 -3.27 -0.34 4.70
CA LEU A 28 -2.23 -1.13 5.35
C LEU A 28 -1.76 -2.18 4.34
N HIS A 29 -0.52 -2.06 3.88
CA HIS A 29 0.08 -2.96 2.89
C HIS A 29 1.40 -3.50 3.43
N SER A 30 1.55 -4.82 3.44
CA SER A 30 2.82 -5.47 3.81
C SER A 30 3.63 -5.70 2.55
N PHE A 31 4.58 -4.81 2.27
CA PHE A 31 5.39 -4.87 1.07
C PHE A 31 6.30 -6.12 0.99
N THR A 32 6.91 -6.50 2.11
CA THR A 32 7.86 -7.61 2.17
C THR A 32 7.47 -8.62 3.25
N LEU A 33 7.52 -9.91 2.91
CA LEU A 33 7.44 -11.01 3.86
C LEU A 33 8.70 -11.87 3.73
N LYS A 34 9.47 -11.96 4.83
CA LYS A 34 10.70 -12.76 4.89
C LYS A 34 10.52 -13.87 5.90
N PHE A 35 10.77 -15.11 5.49
CA PHE A 35 10.68 -16.28 6.36
C PHE A 35 11.64 -17.39 5.92
N GLN A 36 11.91 -18.31 6.85
CA GLN A 36 12.70 -19.50 6.60
C GLN A 36 11.79 -20.61 6.07
N HIS A 37 12.09 -21.19 4.91
CA HIS A 37 11.29 -22.26 4.35
C HIS A 37 11.32 -23.50 5.27
N PRO A 38 10.16 -24.04 5.70
CA PRO A 38 10.11 -25.04 6.76
C PRO A 38 10.77 -26.38 6.41
N TYR A 39 10.99 -26.66 5.13
CA TYR A 39 11.61 -27.92 4.67
C TYR A 39 13.04 -27.74 4.16
N THR A 40 13.35 -26.63 3.49
CA THR A 40 14.67 -26.40 2.87
C THR A 40 15.59 -25.55 3.75
N GLN A 41 15.06 -24.87 4.78
CA GLN A 41 15.78 -23.89 5.60
C GLN A 41 16.44 -22.77 4.78
N GLU A 42 15.97 -22.58 3.55
CA GLU A 42 16.38 -21.47 2.71
C GLU A 42 15.56 -20.24 3.08
N GLU A 43 16.20 -19.09 2.99
CA GLU A 43 15.53 -17.81 3.19
C GLU A 43 14.66 -17.48 1.98
N ILE A 44 13.36 -17.35 2.21
CA ILE A 44 12.41 -16.90 1.20
C ILE A 44 12.03 -15.45 1.51
N ILE A 45 12.18 -14.60 0.50
CA ILE A 45 11.72 -13.22 0.51
C ILE A 45 10.62 -13.08 -0.54
N LEU A 46 9.41 -12.78 -0.09
CA LEU A 46 8.28 -12.47 -0.94
C LEU A 46 8.05 -10.96 -0.95
N THR A 47 7.88 -10.38 -2.14
CA THR A 47 7.52 -8.97 -2.32
C THR A 47 6.15 -8.88 -2.97
N ALA A 48 5.26 -8.07 -2.39
CA ALA A 48 3.96 -7.75 -2.95
C ALA A 48 3.94 -6.28 -3.35
N PRO A 49 3.97 -5.94 -4.64
CA PRO A 49 3.87 -4.55 -5.07
C PRO A 49 2.52 -3.95 -4.64
N VAL A 50 2.50 -2.63 -4.43
CA VAL A 50 1.29 -1.87 -4.13
C VAL A 50 0.37 -1.88 -5.35
N ASP A 51 -0.93 -1.87 -5.10
CA ASP A 51 -1.92 -1.74 -6.17
C ASP A 51 -2.04 -0.28 -6.65
N GLU A 52 -2.65 -0.09 -7.82
CA GLU A 52 -2.83 1.21 -8.46
C GLU A 52 -3.56 2.22 -7.55
N VAL A 53 -4.50 1.74 -6.74
CA VAL A 53 -5.27 2.56 -5.79
C VAL A 53 -4.37 3.11 -4.68
N PHE A 54 -3.50 2.26 -4.13
CA PHE A 54 -2.53 2.66 -3.12
C PHE A 54 -1.47 3.58 -3.71
N GLU A 55 -0.98 3.32 -4.92
CA GLU A 55 -0.04 4.19 -5.62
C GLU A 55 -0.60 5.59 -5.86
N ASN A 56 -1.83 5.68 -6.39
CA ASN A 56 -2.50 6.97 -6.61
C ASN A 56 -2.71 7.73 -5.29
N THR A 57 -2.94 7.01 -4.19
CA THR A 57 -3.06 7.62 -2.86
C THR A 57 -1.72 8.17 -2.37
N LEU A 58 -0.62 7.44 -2.58
CA LEU A 58 0.72 7.92 -2.24
C LEU A 58 1.10 9.19 -3.04
N LYS A 59 0.77 9.24 -4.33
CA LYS A 59 0.96 10.42 -5.19
C LYS A 59 0.16 11.63 -4.69
N LEU A 60 -1.11 11.43 -4.37
CA LEU A 60 -1.99 12.49 -3.86
C LEU A 60 -1.50 13.06 -2.53
N LEU A 61 -1.04 12.19 -1.64
CA LEU A 61 -0.56 12.57 -0.31
C LEU A 61 0.87 13.14 -0.33
N GLU A 62 1.50 13.23 -1.51
CA GLU A 62 2.90 13.62 -1.66
C GLU A 62 3.85 12.72 -0.84
N LEU A 63 3.46 11.46 -0.64
CA LEU A 63 4.22 10.46 0.11
C LEU A 63 4.92 9.43 -0.80
N TYR A 64 4.87 9.64 -2.12
CA TYR A 64 5.46 8.73 -3.10
C TYR A 64 6.96 8.48 -2.85
N ASP A 65 7.71 9.53 -2.49
CA ASP A 65 9.15 9.46 -2.22
C ASP A 65 9.49 8.71 -0.91
N SER A 66 8.50 8.41 -0.07
CA SER A 66 8.70 7.67 1.18
C SER A 66 8.68 6.16 1.01
N CYS A 67 8.37 5.66 -0.20
CA CYS A 67 8.31 4.23 -0.51
C CYS A 67 9.48 3.81 -1.42
N PRO A 68 10.05 2.60 -1.24
CA PRO A 68 11.09 2.10 -2.13
C PRO A 68 10.51 1.86 -3.54
N GLU A 69 11.29 2.08 -4.60
CA GLU A 69 10.83 1.86 -5.99
C GLU A 69 10.32 0.42 -6.22
N SER A 70 10.90 -0.56 -5.53
CA SER A 70 10.46 -1.96 -5.56
C SER A 70 9.04 -2.17 -5.06
N ALA A 71 8.46 -1.19 -4.34
CA ALA A 71 7.07 -1.21 -3.91
C ALA A 71 6.09 -1.07 -5.07
N PHE A 72 6.51 -0.53 -6.20
CA PHE A 72 5.65 -0.33 -7.36
C PHE A 72 5.84 -1.47 -8.36
N LEU A 73 4.78 -1.76 -9.13
CA LEU A 73 4.94 -2.67 -10.27
C LEU A 73 5.99 -2.06 -11.22
N PRO A 74 6.92 -2.87 -11.77
CA PRO A 74 7.82 -2.36 -12.80
C PRO A 74 6.95 -1.79 -13.92
N ASN A 75 7.19 -0.52 -14.28
CA ASN A 75 6.48 0.12 -15.38
C ASN A 75 6.66 -0.75 -16.61
N ASN A 76 5.62 -1.53 -16.97
CA ASN A 76 5.58 -2.25 -18.22
C ASN A 76 5.71 -1.20 -19.31
N THR A 77 6.90 -1.12 -19.88
CA THR A 77 7.17 -0.37 -21.09
C THR A 77 6.40 -1.10 -22.19
N HIS A 78 5.26 -0.56 -22.56
CA HIS A 78 4.59 -0.86 -23.82
C HIS A 78 4.49 0.43 -24.63
#